data_AF-A0A4V3CSK7-F1
#
_entry.id   AF-A0A4V3CSK7-F1
#
_cell.length_a   1.000
_cell.length_b   1.000
_cell.length_c   1.000
_cell.angle_alpha   90.00
_cell.angle_beta   90.00
_cell.angle_gamma   90.00
#
_symmetry.space_group_name_H-M   'P 1'
#
loop_
_entity.id
_entity.type
_entity.pdbx_description
1 polymer ?
#
loop_
_entity_poly.entity_id
_entity_poly.type
_entity_poly.pdbx_seq_one_letter_code
_entity_poly.pdbx_strand_id
1 'polypeptide(L)'
;MEKEEQFNQIFIDHYHKVFRLCKGYFNGDTNNADDATQEIFIKVWQKLETFRKESSISTWIYRITVNTCLLYLRKEKSKKEIATQFFPIQTEENYSDEKEIQLKKMYDCIQKLDETGKMIILMILEGIEYKEIADVVGLSEETLRVRIHRIKKSLTQCTQL
;
A
#
# COMPACT_ATOMS: atom_id res chain seq x y z
N MET A 1 19.76 -21.05 -10.28
CA MET A 1 18.77 -20.17 -10.93
C MET A 1 19.49 -18.85 -11.15
N GLU A 2 19.67 -18.43 -12.39
CA GLU A 2 20.25 -17.11 -12.68
C GLU A 2 19.37 -16.04 -12.03
N LYS A 3 19.98 -14.95 -11.53
CA LYS A 3 19.28 -13.86 -10.84
C LYS A 3 18.09 -13.34 -11.64
N GLU A 4 18.25 -13.28 -12.97
CA GLU A 4 17.23 -12.90 -13.93
C GLU A 4 16.00 -13.79 -13.86
N GLU A 5 16.18 -15.11 -13.91
CA GLU A 5 15.09 -16.08 -13.81
C GLU A 5 14.35 -15.97 -12.47
N GLN A 6 15.10 -15.83 -11.38
CA GLN A 6 14.52 -15.63 -10.05
C GLN A 6 13.67 -14.37 -9.98
N PHE A 7 14.17 -13.27 -10.56
CA PHE A 7 13.47 -12.00 -10.58
C PHE A 7 12.22 -12.06 -11.46
N ASN A 8 12.31 -12.67 -12.63
CA ASN A 8 11.18 -12.81 -13.54
C ASN A 8 10.02 -13.56 -12.88
N GLN A 9 10.32 -14.65 -12.18
CA GLN A 9 9.31 -15.38 -11.41
C GLN A 9 8.70 -14.51 -10.30
N ILE A 10 9.53 -13.81 -9.52
CA ILE A 10 9.07 -12.87 -8.49
C ILE A 10 8.17 -11.77 -9.09
N PHE A 11 8.56 -11.22 -10.23
CA PHE A 11 7.81 -10.16 -10.91
C PHE A 11 6.43 -10.66 -11.30
N ILE A 12 6.35 -11.79 -12.01
CA ILE A 12 5.09 -12.40 -12.45
C ILE A 12 4.18 -12.71 -11.26
N ASP A 13 4.73 -13.30 -10.19
CA ASP A 13 3.93 -13.76 -9.04
C ASP A 13 3.41 -12.61 -8.17
N HIS A 14 4.12 -11.48 -8.13
CA HIS A 14 3.85 -10.41 -7.16
C HIS A 14 3.38 -9.10 -7.77
N TYR A 15 3.59 -8.85 -9.07
CA TYR A 15 3.33 -7.54 -9.69
C TYR A 15 1.91 -7.03 -9.43
N HIS A 16 0.90 -7.85 -9.70
CA HIS A 16 -0.49 -7.42 -9.55
C HIS A 16 -0.88 -7.11 -8.10
N LYS A 17 -0.33 -7.84 -7.12
CA LYS A 17 -0.57 -7.59 -5.69
C LYS A 17 0.11 -6.31 -5.24
N VAL A 18 1.37 -6.11 -5.65
CA VAL A 18 2.13 -4.88 -5.37
C VAL A 18 1.42 -3.67 -5.96
N PHE A 19 0.99 -3.74 -7.22
CA PHE A 19 0.29 -2.66 -7.89
C PHE A 19 -1.02 -2.28 -7.18
N ARG A 20 -1.87 -3.26 -6.83
CA ARG A 20 -3.12 -2.96 -6.11
C ARG A 20 -2.86 -2.39 -4.71
N LEU A 21 -1.82 -2.87 -4.02
CA LEU A 21 -1.41 -2.31 -2.73
C LEU A 21 -1.01 -0.83 -2.90
N CYS A 22 -0.18 -0.51 -3.88
CA CYS A 22 0.19 0.86 -4.24
C CYS A 22 -1.05 1.71 -4.57
N LYS A 23 -1.96 1.21 -5.40
CA LYS A 23 -3.20 1.91 -5.76
C LYS A 23 -4.04 2.27 -4.52
N GLY A 24 -4.09 1.39 -3.53
CA GLY A 24 -4.73 1.68 -2.25
C GLY A 24 -4.04 2.79 -1.45
N TYR A 25 -2.71 2.84 -1.46
CA TYR A 25 -1.95 3.94 -0.83
C TYR A 25 -2.18 5.29 -1.51
N PHE A 26 -2.36 5.32 -2.83
CA PHE A 26 -2.53 6.54 -3.62
C PHE A 26 -3.98 6.89 -3.94
N ASN A 27 -4.93 6.50 -3.09
CA ASN A 27 -6.34 6.86 -3.20
C ASN A 27 -6.99 6.51 -4.56
N GLY A 28 -6.58 5.39 -5.15
CA GLY A 28 -7.06 4.93 -6.45
C GLY A 28 -6.30 5.48 -7.66
N ASP A 29 -5.35 6.40 -7.47
CA ASP A 29 -4.54 6.98 -8.56
C ASP A 29 -3.64 5.90 -9.18
N THR A 30 -3.93 5.57 -10.44
CA THR A 30 -3.21 4.53 -11.19
C THR A 30 -1.82 4.97 -11.61
N ASN A 31 -1.62 6.25 -11.94
CA ASN A 31 -0.32 6.74 -12.41
C ASN A 31 0.71 6.70 -11.27
N ASN A 32 0.32 7.21 -10.10
CA ASN A 32 1.18 7.14 -8.92
C ASN A 32 1.42 5.69 -8.47
N ALA A 33 0.43 4.81 -8.64
CA ALA A 33 0.58 3.40 -8.34
C ALA A 33 1.55 2.68 -9.29
N ASP A 34 1.49 2.97 -10.59
CA ASP A 34 2.40 2.41 -11.60
C ASP A 34 3.85 2.86 -11.33
N ASP A 35 4.07 4.15 -11.10
CA ASP A 35 5.39 4.70 -10.81
C ASP A 35 6.01 4.06 -9.55
N ALA A 36 5.22 3.98 -8.47
CA ALA A 36 5.67 3.34 -7.24
C ALA A 36 5.98 1.85 -7.44
N THR A 37 5.14 1.14 -8.19
CA THR A 37 5.33 -0.29 -8.50
C THR A 37 6.63 -0.52 -9.24
N GLN A 38 6.93 0.30 -10.25
CA GLN A 38 8.20 0.23 -10.99
C GLN A 38 9.39 0.44 -10.05
N GLU A 39 9.36 1.49 -9.21
CA GLU A 39 10.44 1.74 -8.24
C GLU A 39 10.64 0.56 -7.27
N ILE A 40 9.54 -0.05 -6.82
CA ILE A 40 9.59 -1.22 -5.93
C ILE A 40 10.30 -2.38 -6.60
N PHE A 41 9.96 -2.72 -7.84
CA PHE A 41 10.60 -3.83 -8.54
C PHE A 41 12.06 -3.54 -8.89
N ILE A 42 12.43 -2.29 -9.16
CA ILE A 42 13.84 -1.87 -9.26
C ILE A 42 14.58 -2.14 -7.95
N LYS A 43 14.00 -1.78 -6.81
CA LYS A 43 14.59 -2.06 -5.48
C LYS A 43 14.67 -3.56 -5.19
N VAL A 44 13.66 -4.33 -5.59
CA VAL A 44 13.66 -5.80 -5.48
C VAL A 44 14.84 -6.37 -6.27
N TRP A 45 15.00 -5.99 -7.55
CA TRP A 45 16.12 -6.41 -8.39
C TRP A 45 17.48 -6.11 -7.76
N GLN A 46 17.67 -4.87 -7.29
CA GLN A 46 18.92 -4.40 -6.69
C GLN A 46 19.27 -5.16 -5.41
N LYS A 47 18.26 -5.50 -4.59
CA LYS A 47 18.47 -6.12 -3.27
C LYS A 47 18.32 -7.63 -3.27
N LEU A 48 17.92 -8.24 -4.37
CA LEU A 48 17.60 -9.67 -4.45
C LEU A 48 18.76 -10.56 -3.99
N GLU A 49 19.99 -10.25 -4.37
CA GLU A 49 21.19 -11.00 -3.97
C GLU A 49 21.48 -10.91 -2.46
N THR A 50 21.04 -9.82 -1.82
CA THR A 50 21.24 -9.57 -0.38
C THR A 50 20.07 -10.09 0.47
N PHE A 51 19.09 -10.75 -0.15
CA PHE A 51 17.95 -11.29 0.57
C PHE A 51 18.37 -12.47 1.45
N ARG A 52 18.36 -12.25 2.78
CA ARG A 52 18.88 -13.18 3.79
C ARG A 52 18.00 -14.40 4.08
N LYS A 53 16.81 -14.50 3.47
CA LYS A 53 15.82 -15.59 3.70
C LYS A 53 15.36 -15.75 5.16
N GLU A 54 15.44 -14.69 5.95
CA GLU A 54 14.91 -14.64 7.32
C GLU A 54 13.37 -14.48 7.36
N SER A 55 12.73 -14.30 6.21
CA SER A 55 11.27 -14.23 6.03
C SER A 55 10.88 -14.81 4.67
N SER A 56 9.59 -14.95 4.37
CA SER A 56 9.13 -15.29 3.02
C SER A 56 9.55 -14.19 2.02
N ILE A 57 9.76 -14.56 0.75
CA ILE A 57 10.05 -13.59 -0.31
C ILE A 57 8.91 -12.57 -0.43
N SER A 58 7.67 -13.01 -0.24
CA SER A 58 6.47 -12.18 -0.25
C SER A 58 6.48 -11.14 0.87
N THR A 59 6.72 -11.56 2.11
CA THR A 59 6.88 -10.64 3.27
C THR A 59 7.96 -9.60 3.01
N TRP A 60 9.09 -10.01 2.43
CA TRP A 60 10.18 -9.08 2.10
C TRP A 60 9.78 -8.06 1.01
N ILE A 61 9.09 -8.48 -0.05
CA ILE A 61 8.56 -7.60 -1.09
C ILE A 61 7.52 -6.64 -0.51
N TYR A 62 6.62 -7.10 0.36
CA TYR A 62 5.63 -6.25 1.01
C TYR A 62 6.27 -5.22 1.93
N ARG A 63 7.34 -5.56 2.66
CA ARG A 63 8.14 -4.57 3.40
C ARG A 63 8.72 -3.50 2.48
N ILE A 64 9.28 -3.86 1.32
CA ILE A 64 9.79 -2.88 0.34
C ILE A 64 8.65 -2.00 -0.19
N THR A 65 7.50 -2.61 -0.50
CA THR A 65 6.32 -1.95 -1.05
C THR A 65 5.77 -0.92 -0.08
N VAL A 66 5.48 -1.33 1.15
CA VAL A 66 4.95 -0.48 2.22
C VAL A 66 5.90 0.69 2.50
N ASN A 67 7.19 0.41 2.70
CA ASN A 67 8.18 1.46 2.96
C ASN A 67 8.30 2.46 1.81
N THR A 68 8.21 2.00 0.57
CA THR A 68 8.23 2.87 -0.60
C THR A 68 6.98 3.75 -0.64
N CYS A 69 5.78 3.18 -0.53
CA CYS A 69 4.53 3.95 -0.54
C CYS A 69 4.48 5.01 0.56
N LEU A 70 4.90 4.66 1.79
CA LEU A 70 4.96 5.62 2.89
C LEU A 70 5.95 6.76 2.65
N LEU A 71 7.10 6.46 2.04
CA LEU A 71 8.07 7.49 1.67
C LEU A 71 7.47 8.47 0.66
N TYR A 72 6.72 7.99 -0.34
CA TYR A 72 6.00 8.84 -1.29
C TYR A 72 4.98 9.74 -0.58
N LEU A 73 4.13 9.15 0.27
CA LEU A 73 3.10 9.91 1.01
C LEU A 73 3.71 10.98 1.92
N ARG A 74 4.83 10.69 2.58
CA ARG A 74 5.55 11.67 3.41
C ARG A 74 6.15 12.81 2.58
N LYS A 75 6.72 12.51 1.41
CA LYS A 75 7.22 13.52 0.47
C LYS A 75 6.10 14.41 -0.07
N GLU A 76 4.96 13.82 -0.42
CA GLU A 76 3.80 14.55 -0.90
C GLU A 76 3.22 15.47 0.18
N LYS A 77 3.13 14.99 1.43
CA LYS A 77 2.71 15.81 2.57
C LYS A 77 3.64 17.00 2.78
N SER A 78 4.96 16.78 2.75
CA SER A 78 5.94 17.86 2.86
C SER A 78 5.82 18.87 1.71
N LYS A 79 5.60 18.42 0.46
CA LYS A 79 5.34 19.29 -0.68
C LYS A 79 4.05 20.10 -0.51
N LYS A 80 2.97 19.50 0.01
CA LYS A 80 1.69 20.18 0.28
C LYS A 80 1.81 21.24 1.37
N GLU A 81 2.58 20.97 2.44
CA GLU A 81 2.88 21.95 3.49
C GLU A 81 3.67 23.16 2.95
N ILE A 82 4.49 22.97 1.91
CA ILE A 82 5.18 24.06 1.20
C ILE A 82 4.24 24.75 0.20
N ALA A 83 3.41 23.97 -0.49
CA ALA A 83 2.48 24.43 -1.52
C ALA A 83 1.21 25.10 -0.98
N THR A 84 0.95 25.09 0.33
CA THR A 84 -0.15 25.86 0.96
C THR A 84 -0.08 27.38 0.74
N GLN A 85 0.91 27.88 -0.01
CA GLN A 85 0.97 29.25 -0.55
C GLN A 85 0.35 29.40 -1.97
N PHE A 86 0.00 28.32 -2.68
CA PHE A 86 -0.63 28.36 -3.99
C PHE A 86 -1.73 27.29 -4.15
N PHE A 87 -2.87 27.74 -4.68
CA PHE A 87 -4.21 27.14 -4.82
C PHE A 87 -4.35 25.60 -4.95
N PRO A 88 -5.45 25.02 -4.42
CA PRO A 88 -5.74 23.60 -4.60
C PRO A 88 -6.20 23.31 -6.03
N ILE A 89 -5.48 22.42 -6.72
CA ILE A 89 -5.99 21.76 -7.92
C ILE A 89 -6.98 20.70 -7.44
N GLN A 90 -8.27 20.96 -7.69
CA GLN A 90 -9.32 19.95 -7.57
C GLN A 90 -9.52 19.32 -8.95
N THR A 91 -9.13 18.06 -9.11
CA THR A 91 -9.56 17.25 -10.23
C THR A 91 -10.89 16.61 -9.87
N GLU A 92 -11.97 17.15 -10.41
CA GLU A 92 -13.28 16.50 -10.38
C GLU A 92 -13.28 15.36 -11.41
N GLU A 93 -13.18 14.13 -10.92
CA GLU A 93 -13.37 12.93 -11.75
C GLU A 93 -14.86 12.56 -11.75
N ASN A 94 -15.48 12.57 -12.93
CA ASN A 94 -16.87 12.15 -13.13
C ASN A 94 -16.95 10.61 -13.16
N TYR A 95 -17.17 9.99 -12.01
CA TYR A 95 -17.45 8.56 -11.92
C TYR A 95 -18.90 8.27 -12.34
N SER A 96 -19.10 7.38 -13.32
CA SER A 96 -20.44 7.03 -13.83
C SER A 96 -20.98 5.70 -13.30
N ASP A 97 -20.13 4.88 -12.68
CA ASP A 97 -20.50 3.56 -12.14
C ASP A 97 -20.63 3.61 -10.60
N GLU A 98 -21.73 3.08 -10.06
CA GLU A 98 -21.96 2.95 -8.62
C GLU A 98 -20.81 2.21 -7.91
N LYS A 99 -20.20 1.23 -8.58
CA LYS A 99 -19.06 0.49 -8.02
C LYS A 99 -17.81 1.37 -7.91
N GLU A 100 -17.56 2.23 -8.89
CA GLU A 100 -16.44 3.17 -8.86
C GLU A 100 -16.63 4.19 -7.74
N ILE A 101 -17.85 4.68 -7.54
CA ILE A 101 -18.19 5.59 -6.44
C ILE A 101 -17.95 4.93 -5.08
N GLN A 102 -18.41 3.68 -4.89
CA GLN A 102 -18.20 2.94 -3.65
C GLN A 102 -16.71 2.66 -3.40
N LEU A 103 -15.97 2.29 -4.44
CA LEU A 103 -14.53 2.06 -4.35
C LEU A 103 -13.79 3.36 -3.98
N LYS A 104 -14.15 4.48 -4.58
CA LYS A 104 -13.57 5.80 -4.26
C LYS A 104 -13.83 6.18 -2.81
N LYS A 105 -15.08 6.07 -2.34
CA LYS A 105 -15.44 6.31 -0.93
C LYS A 105 -14.62 5.44 0.02
N MET A 106 -14.41 4.16 -0.32
CA MET A 106 -13.59 3.27 0.49
C MET A 106 -12.13 3.75 0.56
N TYR A 107 -11.55 4.15 -0.57
CA TYR A 107 -10.19 4.69 -0.57
C TYR A 107 -10.10 6.00 0.22
N ASP A 108 -11.06 6.91 0.09
CA ASP A 108 -11.08 8.16 0.86
C ASP A 108 -11.16 7.89 2.38
N CYS A 109 -11.91 6.87 2.79
CA CYS A 109 -11.96 6.43 4.18
C CYS A 109 -10.63 5.83 4.66
N ILE A 110 -9.95 5.04 3.82
CA ILE A 110 -8.60 4.52 4.11
C ILE A 110 -7.60 5.67 4.27
N GLN A 111 -7.72 6.73 3.47
CA GLN A 111 -6.81 7.87 3.55
C GLN A 111 -6.87 8.62 4.88
N LYS A 112 -7.97 8.52 5.64
CA LYS A 112 -8.14 9.11 6.97
C LYS A 112 -7.44 8.31 8.08
N LEU A 113 -7.03 7.07 7.82
CA LEU A 113 -6.30 6.26 8.79
C LEU A 113 -4.88 6.78 9.01
N ASP A 114 -4.28 6.44 10.15
CA ASP A 114 -2.85 6.62 10.38
C ASP A 114 -2.03 5.71 9.45
N GLU A 115 -0.73 5.98 9.29
CA GLU A 115 0.14 5.20 8.41
C GLU A 115 0.06 3.69 8.72
N THR A 116 0.10 3.32 10.00
CA THR A 116 -0.03 1.93 10.45
C THR A 116 -1.39 1.33 10.10
N GLY A 117 -2.48 2.08 10.26
CA GLY A 117 -3.82 1.65 9.87
C GLY A 117 -3.94 1.36 8.38
N LYS A 118 -3.37 2.24 7.54
CA LYS A 118 -3.29 2.02 6.08
C LYS A 118 -2.50 0.76 5.73
N MET A 119 -1.32 0.58 6.33
CA MET A 119 -0.50 -0.64 6.14
C MET A 119 -1.32 -1.90 6.39
N ILE A 120 -1.96 -1.97 7.55
CA ILE A 120 -2.70 -3.15 7.97
C ILE A 120 -3.88 -3.42 7.04
N ILE A 121 -4.75 -2.43 6.79
CA ILE A 121 -5.96 -2.70 6.00
C ILE A 121 -5.65 -3.03 4.54
N LEU A 122 -4.71 -2.33 3.91
CA LEU A 122 -4.37 -2.56 2.51
C LEU A 122 -3.80 -3.97 2.31
N MET A 123 -2.96 -4.44 3.24
CA MET A 123 -2.45 -5.81 3.18
C MET A 123 -3.54 -6.87 3.42
N ILE A 124 -4.51 -6.60 4.30
CA ILE A 124 -5.66 -7.50 4.50
C ILE A 124 -6.51 -7.60 3.23
N LEU A 125 -6.72 -6.48 2.52
CA LEU A 125 -7.47 -6.47 1.27
C LEU A 125 -6.77 -7.29 0.16
N GLU A 126 -5.44 -7.37 0.19
CA GLU A 126 -4.66 -8.25 -0.68
C GLU A 126 -4.60 -9.72 -0.21
N GLY A 127 -5.30 -10.05 0.88
CA GLY A 127 -5.38 -11.41 1.42
C GLY A 127 -4.10 -11.90 2.09
N ILE A 128 -3.23 -10.99 2.54
CA ILE A 128 -2.00 -11.34 3.24
C ILE A 128 -2.35 -11.86 4.64
N GLU A 129 -1.68 -12.93 5.06
CA GLU A 129 -1.93 -13.54 6.36
C GLU A 129 -1.56 -12.60 7.52
N TYR A 130 -2.30 -12.66 8.62
CA TYR A 130 -2.08 -11.78 9.76
C TYR A 130 -0.67 -11.93 10.36
N LYS A 131 -0.10 -13.12 10.31
CA LYS A 131 1.28 -13.37 10.75
C LYS A 131 2.29 -12.57 9.90
N GLU A 132 2.16 -12.64 8.57
CA GLU A 132 3.02 -11.86 7.67
C GLU A 132 2.81 -10.36 7.84
N ILE A 133 1.57 -9.91 8.04
CA ILE A 133 1.28 -8.50 8.32
C ILE A 133 1.95 -8.05 9.63
N ALA A 134 1.89 -8.88 10.68
CA ALA A 134 2.53 -8.59 11.96
C ALA A 134 4.05 -8.42 11.78
N ASP A 135 4.67 -9.29 10.97
CA ASP A 135 6.09 -9.23 10.63
C ASP A 135 6.46 -8.00 9.78
N VAL A 136 5.59 -7.58 8.86
CA VAL A 136 5.80 -6.37 8.04
C VAL A 136 5.71 -5.10 8.90
N VAL A 137 4.71 -5.03 9.78
CA VAL A 137 4.42 -3.84 10.59
C VAL A 137 5.30 -3.77 11.85
N GLY A 138 5.86 -4.90 12.30
CA GLY A 138 6.67 -4.99 13.52
C GLY A 138 5.82 -5.03 14.80
N LEU A 139 4.68 -5.73 14.78
CA LEU A 139 3.76 -5.88 15.91
C LEU A 139 3.63 -7.35 16.31
N SER A 140 3.17 -7.62 17.54
CA SER A 140 2.69 -8.97 17.87
C SER A 140 1.36 -9.25 17.18
N GLU A 141 1.07 -10.52 16.88
CA GLU A 141 -0.22 -10.93 16.29
C GLU A 141 -1.42 -10.49 17.14
N GLU A 142 -1.29 -10.52 18.47
CA GLU A 142 -2.34 -10.08 19.40
C GLU A 142 -2.61 -8.58 19.24
N THR A 143 -1.56 -7.75 19.24
CA THR A 143 -1.65 -6.31 19.02
C THR A 143 -2.25 -6.00 17.66
N LEU A 144 -1.85 -6.76 16.64
CA LEU A 144 -2.37 -6.64 15.29
C LEU A 144 -3.89 -6.88 15.27
N ARG A 145 -4.41 -7.95 15.89
CA ARG A 145 -5.85 -8.25 15.93
C ARG A 145 -6.66 -7.13 16.57
N VAL A 146 -6.17 -6.58 17.68
CA VAL A 146 -6.82 -5.43 18.34
C VAL A 146 -6.85 -4.22 17.41
N ARG A 147 -5.75 -3.95 16.69
CA ARG A 147 -5.67 -2.84 15.75
C ARG A 147 -6.59 -3.04 14.55
N ILE A 148 -6.66 -4.24 13.99
CA ILE A 148 -7.60 -4.63 12.92
C ILE A 148 -9.04 -4.33 13.33
N HIS A 149 -9.43 -4.72 14.55
CA HIS A 149 -10.78 -4.47 15.04
C HIS A 149 -11.10 -2.97 15.06
N ARG A 150 -10.17 -2.14 15.55
CA ARG A 150 -10.33 -0.68 15.58
C ARG A 150 -10.41 -0.08 14.17
N ILE A 151 -9.55 -0.53 13.25
CA ILE A 151 -9.53 -0.06 11.86
C ILE A 151 -10.85 -0.41 11.17
N LYS A 152 -11.32 -1.67 11.27
CA LYS A 152 -12.60 -2.09 10.69
C LYS A 152 -13.76 -1.26 11.22
N LYS A 153 -13.81 -1.01 12.54
CA LYS A 153 -14.82 -0.14 13.15
C LYS A 153 -14.79 1.27 12.57
N SER A 154 -13.60 1.87 12.43
CA SER A 154 -13.43 3.21 11.84
C SER A 154 -13.88 3.26 10.39
N LEU A 155 -13.60 2.21 9.60
CA LEU A 155 -13.99 2.15 8.20
C LEU A 155 -15.49 1.98 8.04
N THR A 156 -16.12 1.09 8.80
CA THR A 156 -17.59 0.91 8.79
C THR A 156 -18.31 2.21 9.12
N GLN A 157 -17.83 2.97 10.11
CA GLN A 157 -18.40 4.27 10.44
C GLN A 157 -18.21 5.31 9.32
N CYS A 158 -17.08 5.24 8.61
CA CYS A 158 -16.79 6.18 7.52
C CYS A 158 -17.58 5.87 6.23
N THR A 159 -17.81 4.59 5.92
CA THR A 159 -18.52 4.18 4.69
C THR A 159 -20.04 4.19 4.82
N GLN A 160 -20.58 4.25 6.04
CA GLN A 160 -22.01 4.42 6.31
C GLN A 160 -22.47 5.89 6.28
N LEU A 161 -21.53 6.83 6.12
CA LEU A 161 -21.78 8.26 5.90
C LEU A 161 -21.74 8.59 4.40
#